data_AF-A0A626LRQ4-F1
#
_entry.id   AF-A0A626LRQ4-F1
#
_cell.length_a   1.000
_cell.length_b   1.000
_cell.length_c   1.000
_cell.angle_alpha   90.00
_cell.angle_beta   90.00
_cell.angle_gamma   90.00
#
_symmetry.space_group_name_H-M   'P 1'
#
loop_
_entity.id
_entity.type
_entity.pdbx_description
1 polymer ?
#
loop_
_entity_poly.entity_id
_entity_poly.type
_entity_poly.pdbx_seq_one_letter_code
_entity_poly.pdbx_strand_id
1 'polypeptide(L)' 'LLHQRLCGWIDPGKTGKASIDTLCGYVWPSEASGSTMRKRRQRVREALPELVALGWTVTEFAAGKYDITRPKAAG' A
#
# COMPACT_ATOMS: atom_id res chain seq x y z
N LEU A 1 -9.01 -4.65 2.43
CA LEU A 1 -8.90 -4.55 0.95
C LEU A 1 -7.46 -4.32 0.50
N LEU A 2 -6.75 -3.29 0.98
CA LEU A 2 -5.36 -3.01 0.57
C LEU A 2 -4.43 -4.21 0.78
N HIS A 3 -4.44 -4.82 1.96
CA HIS A 3 -3.64 -6.02 2.26
C HIS A 3 -3.88 -7.17 1.25
N GLN A 4 -5.14 -7.49 0.94
CA GLN A 4 -5.49 -8.54 -0.02
C GLN A 4 -4.96 -8.23 -1.43
N ARG A 5 -5.06 -6.96 -1.87
CA ARG A 5 -4.52 -6.52 -3.16
C ARG A 5 -3.00 -6.65 -3.21
N LEU A 6 -2.31 -6.26 -2.13
CA LEU A 6 -0.86 -6.42 -2.03
C LEU A 6 -0.45 -7.90 -2.04
N CYS A 7 -1.19 -8.79 -1.38
CA CYS A 7 -0.95 -10.24 -1.45
C CYS A 7 -1.06 -10.83 -2.85
N GLY A 8 -1.92 -10.27 -3.71
CA GLY A 8 -2.03 -10.70 -5.12
C GLY A 8 -0.98 -10.05 -6.03
N TRP A 9 -0.40 -8.93 -5.62
CA TRP A 9 0.54 -8.14 -6.44
C TRP A 9 2.01 -8.42 -6.12
N ILE A 10 2.35 -8.68 -4.85
CA ILE A 10 3.72 -8.91 -4.40
C ILE A 10 3.85 -10.37 -3.95
N ASP A 11 4.79 -11.09 -4.55
CA ASP A 11 5.12 -12.46 -4.15
C ASP A 11 5.73 -12.49 -2.73
N PRO A 12 5.53 -13.58 -1.96
CA PRO A 12 6.12 -13.71 -0.63
C PRO A 12 7.63 -13.49 -0.64
N GLY A 13 8.12 -12.62 0.25
CA GLY A 13 9.54 -12.28 0.36
C GLY A 13 10.08 -11.36 -0.75
N LYS A 14 9.24 -10.88 -1.66
CA LYS A 14 9.61 -9.88 -2.67
C LYS A 14 9.18 -8.48 -2.24
N THR A 15 9.73 -7.48 -2.91
CA THR A 15 9.44 -6.06 -2.70
C THR A 15 8.81 -5.47 -3.95
N GLY A 16 7.69 -4.77 -3.79
CA GLY A 16 7.06 -3.95 -4.82
C GLY A 16 7.24 -2.46 -4.52
N LYS A 17 7.43 -1.65 -5.56
CA LYS A 17 7.50 -0.19 -5.44
C LYS A 17 6.16 0.42 -5.84
N ALA A 18 5.54 1.21 -4.97
CA ALA A 18 4.25 1.84 -5.24
C ALA A 18 4.20 3.30 -4.79
N SER A 19 3.48 4.13 -5.53
CA SER A 19 3.11 5.47 -5.07
C SER A 19 1.84 5.41 -4.22
N ILE A 20 1.61 6.45 -3.41
CA ILE A 20 0.36 6.59 -2.65
C ILE A 20 -0.87 6.59 -3.57
N ASP A 21 -0.76 7.16 -4.77
CA ASP A 21 -1.85 7.18 -5.75
C ASP A 21 -2.10 5.78 -6.34
N THR A 22 -1.04 5.00 -6.58
CA THR A 22 -1.15 3.58 -6.98
C THR A 22 -1.89 2.77 -5.91
N LEU A 23 -1.50 2.92 -4.64
CA LEU A 23 -2.14 2.23 -3.52
C LEU A 23 -3.59 2.67 -3.33
N CYS A 24 -3.89 3.97 -3.52
CA CYS A 24 -5.26 4.46 -3.56
C CYS A 24 -6.07 3.79 -4.68
N GLY A 25 -5.50 3.65 -5.88
CA GLY A 25 -6.15 3.01 -7.02
C GLY A 25 -6.54 1.55 -6.75
N TYR A 26 -5.77 0.83 -5.94
CA TYR A 26 -6.11 -0.54 -5.54
C TYR A 26 -7.35 -0.64 -4.65
N VAL A 27 -7.63 0.41 -3.87
CA VAL A 27 -8.79 0.46 -2.96
C VAL A 27 -9.98 1.15 -3.63
N TRP A 28 -9.72 2.20 -4.41
CA TRP A 28 -10.71 2.99 -5.13
C TRP A 28 -10.32 3.12 -6.61
N PRO A 29 -10.85 2.25 -7.49
CA PRO A 29 -10.47 2.24 -8.91
C PRO A 29 -11.05 3.41 -9.72
N SER A 30 -12.08 4.10 -9.22
CA SER A 30 -12.67 5.24 -9.90
C SER A 30 -12.07 6.56 -9.43
N GLU A 31 -11.89 7.48 -10.39
CA GLU A 31 -11.56 8.87 -10.07
C GLU A 31 -12.66 9.53 -9.23
N ALA A 32 -12.24 10.48 -8.40
CA ALA A 32 -13.13 11.27 -7.56
C ALA A 32 -12.63 12.72 -7.53
N SER A 33 -13.42 13.60 -6.94
CA SER A 33 -13.03 15.00 -6.73
C SER A 33 -11.70 15.12 -5.99
N GLY A 34 -10.98 16.22 -6.21
CA GLY A 34 -9.66 16.45 -5.60
C GLY A 34 -9.67 16.38 -4.07
N SER A 35 -10.74 16.85 -3.42
CA SER A 35 -10.93 16.73 -1.97
C SER A 35 -11.13 15.29 -1.51
N THR A 36 -11.87 14.47 -2.29
CA THR A 36 -12.05 13.05 -2.03
C THR A 36 -10.74 12.28 -2.20
N MET A 37 -9.97 12.58 -3.26
CA MET A 37 -8.67 11.96 -3.49
C MET A 37 -7.66 12.28 -2.37
N ARG A 38 -7.70 13.50 -1.81
CA ARG A 38 -6.89 13.86 -0.62
C ARG A 38 -7.24 12.99 0.59
N LYS A 39 -8.52 12.80 0.89
CA LYS A 39 -8.98 11.93 1.99
C LYS A 39 -8.61 10.46 1.76
N ARG A 40 -8.73 9.97 0.52
CA ARG A 40 -8.32 8.61 0.14
C ARG A 40 -6.82 8.38 0.37
N ARG A 41 -5.97 9.32 -0.06
CA ARG A 41 -4.52 9.26 0.21
C ARG A 41 -4.22 9.26 1.69
N GLN A 42 -4.91 10.09 2.47
CA GLN A 42 -4.76 10.09 3.93
C GLN A 42 -5.12 8.73 4.52
N ARG A 43 -6.25 8.13 4.12
CA ARG A 43 -6.65 6.79 4.58
C ARG A 43 -5.66 5.70 4.24
N VAL A 44 -5.04 5.74 3.05
CA VAL A 44 -3.98 4.77 2.72
C VAL A 44 -2.78 4.95 3.64
N ARG A 45 -2.34 6.19 3.89
CA ARG A 45 -1.21 6.45 4.81
C ARG A 45 -1.49 5.92 6.22
N GLU A 46 -2.70 6.12 6.72
CA GLU A 46 -3.12 5.60 8.03
C GLU A 46 -3.15 4.06 8.09
N ALA A 47 -3.36 3.38 6.95
CA ALA A 47 -3.34 1.92 6.86
C ALA A 47 -1.93 1.33 6.70
N LEU A 48 -0.91 2.12 6.34
CA LEU A 48 0.46 1.61 6.18
C LEU A 48 1.04 1.05 7.49
N PRO A 49 0.89 1.72 8.66
CA PRO A 49 1.28 1.14 9.95
C PRO A 49 0.56 -0.17 10.29
N GLU A 50 -0.71 -0.32 9.89
CA GLU A 50 -1.45 -1.57 10.09
C GLU A 50 -0.84 -2.72 9.28
N LEU A 51 -0.34 -2.46 8.06
CA LEU A 51 0.41 -3.47 7.28
C LEU A 51 1.69 -3.89 8.00
N VAL A 52 2.41 -2.93 8.60
CA VAL A 52 3.63 -3.22 9.35
C VAL A 52 3.32 -4.11 10.56
N ALA A 53 2.21 -3.86 11.26
CA ALA A 53 1.76 -4.72 12.35
C ALA A 53 1.43 -6.17 11.91
N LEU A 54 1.10 -6.38 10.63
CA LEU A 54 0.89 -7.70 10.02
C LEU A 54 2.20 -8.35 9.52
N GLY A 55 3.36 -7.75 9.80
CA GLY A 55 4.68 -8.27 9.41
C GLY A 55 5.14 -7.83 8.02
N TRP A 56 4.44 -6.90 7.36
CA TRP A 56 4.94 -6.29 6.13
C TRP A 56 6.04 -5.28 6.44
N THR A 57 6.97 -5.08 5.51
CA THR A 57 7.92 -3.97 5.57
C THR A 57 7.42 -2.88 4.64
N VAL A 58 7.31 -1.64 5.14
CA VAL A 58 6.96 -0.47 4.35
C VAL A 58 8.01 0.60 4.59
N THR A 59 8.69 1.04 3.54
CA THR A 59 9.75 2.06 3.62
C THR A 59 9.47 3.17 2.62
N GLU A 60 9.33 4.41 3.09
CA GLU A 60 9.18 5.57 2.22
C GLU A 60 10.55 6.03 1.73
N PHE A 61 10.83 5.87 0.43
CA PHE A 61 12.12 6.28 -0.15
C PHE A 61 12.07 7.68 -0.79
N ALA A 62 10.86 8.17 -1.07
CA ALA A 62 10.60 9.53 -1.51
C ALA A 62 9.16 9.89 -1.13
N ALA A 63 8.84 11.18 -1.05
CA ALA A 63 7.52 11.63 -0.62
C ALA A 63 6.38 10.94 -1.41
N GLY A 64 5.55 10.17 -0.71
CA GLY A 64 4.45 9.41 -1.27
C GLY A 64 4.86 8.20 -2.13
N LYS A 65 6.11 7.73 -2.06
CA LYS A 65 6.61 6.55 -2.77
C LYS A 65 7.23 5.55 -1.79
N TYR A 66 6.80 4.31 -1.87
CA TYR A 66 7.07 3.28 -0.89
C TYR A 66 7.67 2.03 -1.54
N ASP A 67 8.65 1.46 -0.87
CA ASP A 67 9.06 0.07 -1.02
C ASP A 67 8.26 -0.76 -0.02
N ILE A 68 7.49 -1.72 -0.54
CA ILE A 68 6.60 -2.57 0.24
C ILE A 68 7.05 -4.02 0.06
N THR A 69 7.49 -4.66 1.13
CA THR A 69 7.94 -6.06 1.12
C THR A 69 6.89 -6.94 1.79
N ARG A 70 6.48 -7.98 1.08
CA ARG A 70 5.59 -9.00 1.63
C ARG A 70 6.39 -9.94 2.53
N PRO A 71 5.90 -10.27 3.74
CA PRO A 71 6.56 -11.26 4.58
C PRO A 71 6.71 -12.60 3.83
N LYS A 72 7.80 -13.31 4.07
CA LYS A 72 7.93 -14.70 3.60
C LYS A 72 6.82 -15.52 4.25
N ALA A 73 6.18 -16.39 3.48
CA ALA A 73 5.33 -17.41 4.08
C ALA A 73 6.21 -18.27 4.98
N ALA A 74 5.83 -18.46 6.24
CA ALA A 74 6.45 -19.47 7.08
C ALA A 74 6.20 -20.81 6.38
N GLY A 75 7.29 -21.41 5.87
CA GLY A 75 7.28 -22.75 5.30
C GLY A 75 7.30 -23.80 6.40
#